data_AF-A0A0G1KUB3-F1
#
_entry.id   AF-A0A0G1KUB3-F1
#
_cell.length_a   1.000
_cell.length_b   1.000
_cell.length_c   1.000
_cell.angle_alpha   90.00
_cell.angle_beta   90.00
_cell.angle_gamma   90.00
#
_symmetry.space_group_name_H-M   'P 1'
#
loop_
_entity.id
_entity.type
_entity.pdbx_description
1 polymer ?
#
loop_
_entity_poly.entity_id
_entity_poly.type
_entity_poly.pdbx_seq_one_letter_code
_entity_poly.pdbx_strand_id
1 'polypeptide(L)'
;MEFKNLGQFKRKKVIVGIGLIFLLAVLGSDAKGSMIAGFFSSRVISVIPPSPSVPPEAKPLWTILEKINEAHNLLKNISLKVGDRDINYTESRYASVNGKIITASRSFKEPEKEIALAALNIKSGEIKILTVTKRGADLIAPAGWNVEVLERPSGIRWNGRNTAYRVNSPENYVVIANVYPNEKDTRVAQKNKQGKTVYVTQRTIKYDLYAPYSPDLHTSDLVISGQNYTKNMVAKAMEELKFAGVKSKAIPKSLVTDVFASKNNFFERIPLLEQTDLTEFEIDPKNTVERAHVIIGANQDKAFNTTCNSSSACGWVQFTPRTYAAIAKSYPSTKLIKDFKAGAADHLNSMKAAILLYDTNLKDFINIKGLGVLNDPSLEEYLASSYNGAPRHAKASLKAAILGGIQDWVQALSSKKGGIKDETRGYLVKLRWLQQNDRCCKFIKILIYLFKTNPMVLWSMPLLKISRNTQ
;
A
#
# COMPACT_ATOMS: atom_id res chain seq x y z
N MET A 1 21.53 14.87 55.54
CA MET A 1 21.17 15.95 54.60
C MET A 1 19.69 15.84 54.31
N GLU A 2 18.93 16.79 54.85
CA GLU A 2 17.49 16.95 54.63
C GLU A 2 17.16 17.13 53.15
N PHE A 3 16.05 16.54 52.69
CA PHE A 3 15.33 17.05 51.54
C PHE A 3 13.85 17.18 51.84
N LYS A 4 13.36 18.39 51.56
CA LYS A 4 12.06 18.96 51.86
C LYS A 4 10.93 18.40 51.00
N ASN A 5 9.74 18.42 51.61
CA ASN A 5 8.40 18.34 51.05
C ASN A 5 8.13 19.28 49.85
N LEU A 6 7.22 18.84 48.96
CA LEU A 6 6.13 19.54 48.24
C LEU A 6 5.90 18.85 46.88
N GLY A 7 4.68 18.51 46.42
CA GLY A 7 3.36 18.90 46.87
C GLY A 7 2.25 18.06 46.21
N GLN A 8 1.08 18.13 46.83
CA GLN A 8 -0.17 17.49 46.44
C GLN A 8 -0.77 18.11 45.16
N PHE A 9 -1.16 17.28 44.19
CA PHE A 9 -1.99 17.71 43.06
C PHE A 9 -3.46 17.33 43.30
N LYS A 10 -4.31 18.36 43.41
CA LYS A 10 -5.77 18.25 43.51
C LYS A 10 -6.36 17.77 42.18
N ARG A 11 -7.09 16.64 42.19
CA ARG A 11 -7.98 16.21 41.09
C ARG A 11 -9.30 16.97 41.18
N LYS A 12 -9.59 17.84 40.21
CA LYS A 12 -10.95 18.36 39.99
C LYS A 12 -11.73 17.38 39.10
N LYS A 13 -12.90 16.96 39.60
CA LYS A 13 -13.93 16.25 38.84
C LYS A 13 -14.65 17.27 37.93
N VAL A 14 -14.81 16.94 36.65
CA VAL A 14 -15.78 17.58 35.76
C VAL A 14 -16.69 16.48 35.24
N ILE A 15 -17.95 16.52 35.68
CA ILE A 15 -19.10 15.75 35.21
C ILE A 15 -20.15 16.82 34.85
N VAL A 16 -21.06 16.49 33.91
CA VAL A 16 -22.21 17.26 33.38
C VAL A 16 -21.88 17.99 32.05
N GLY A 17 -22.61 17.81 30.95
CA GLY A 17 -23.81 17.01 30.71
C GLY A 17 -24.16 16.95 29.22
N ILE A 18 -24.60 15.77 28.77
CA ILE A 18 -25.31 15.56 27.50
C ILE A 18 -26.44 14.59 27.83
N GLY A 19 -27.67 15.10 27.89
CA GLY A 19 -28.82 14.27 28.24
C GLY A 19 -30.08 15.08 28.48
N LEU A 20 -30.53 15.86 27.48
CA LEU A 20 -31.84 16.52 27.54
C LEU A 20 -32.33 16.96 26.14
N ILE A 21 -32.41 16.03 25.17
CA ILE A 21 -33.11 16.28 23.89
C ILE A 21 -34.07 15.13 23.50
N PHE A 22 -34.05 13.97 24.16
CA PHE A 22 -34.85 12.80 23.74
C PHE A 22 -36.09 12.49 24.60
N LEU A 23 -36.64 13.46 25.34
CA LEU A 23 -37.80 13.25 26.21
C LEU A 23 -38.93 14.28 26.03
N LEU A 24 -39.19 14.73 24.80
CA LEU A 24 -40.34 15.59 24.46
C LEU A 24 -41.07 15.17 23.16
N ALA A 25 -41.04 13.88 22.81
CA ALA A 25 -41.75 13.34 21.64
C ALA A 25 -42.75 12.23 21.96
N VAL A 26 -43.03 11.97 23.24
CA VAL A 26 -44.07 11.04 23.66
C VAL A 26 -44.76 11.67 24.86
N LEU A 27 -46.02 12.10 24.66
CA LEU A 27 -47.07 12.49 25.60
C LEU A 27 -47.75 13.78 25.10
N GLY A 28 -48.94 13.63 24.51
CA GLY A 28 -49.75 14.78 24.07
C GLY A 28 -50.85 14.42 23.09
N SER A 29 -51.59 13.34 23.33
CA SER A 29 -52.91 13.12 22.73
C SER A 29 -53.98 13.70 23.65
N ASP A 30 -54.98 14.34 23.04
CA ASP A 30 -56.24 14.84 23.59
C ASP A 30 -56.25 16.18 24.34
N ALA A 31 -56.48 17.25 23.59
CA ALA A 31 -57.33 18.36 24.04
C ALA A 31 -57.99 19.07 22.85
N LYS A 32 -59.32 18.99 22.78
CA LYS A 32 -60.19 19.82 21.93
C LYS A 32 -60.08 21.28 22.39
N GLY A 33 -59.87 22.22 21.47
CA GLY A 33 -59.83 23.65 21.79
C GLY A 33 -59.75 24.52 20.54
N SER A 34 -60.92 24.89 20.02
CA SER A 34 -61.12 25.92 19.01
C SER A 34 -60.64 27.28 19.53
N MET A 35 -59.53 27.82 19.00
CA MET A 35 -59.27 29.27 18.88
C MET A 35 -57.90 29.56 18.25
N ILE A 36 -57.68 29.23 16.96
CA ILE A 36 -56.65 29.92 16.13
C ILE A 36 -57.14 29.96 14.68
N ALA A 37 -58.17 30.77 14.41
CA ALA A 37 -58.52 31.19 13.06
C ALA A 37 -58.04 32.64 12.92
N GLY A 38 -56.91 32.87 12.24
CA GLY A 38 -56.46 34.25 12.01
C GLY A 38 -55.02 34.49 11.55
N PHE A 39 -54.18 33.48 11.30
CA PHE A 39 -52.76 33.74 10.91
C PHE A 39 -52.19 32.91 9.77
N PHE A 40 -52.99 32.12 9.05
CA PHE A 40 -52.50 31.38 7.89
C PHE A 40 -52.97 32.06 6.59
N SER A 41 -52.14 32.98 6.10
CA SER A 41 -52.14 33.34 4.68
C SER A 41 -52.01 32.06 3.87
N SER A 42 -52.92 31.84 2.93
CA SER A 42 -52.89 30.73 1.98
C SER A 42 -51.68 30.90 1.04
N ARG A 43 -50.49 30.58 1.53
CA ARG A 43 -49.34 30.34 0.66
C ARG A 43 -49.65 29.08 -0.13
N VAL A 44 -49.92 29.27 -1.42
CA VAL A 44 -49.97 28.19 -2.39
C VAL A 44 -48.58 27.55 -2.40
N ILE A 45 -48.45 26.40 -1.73
CA ILE A 45 -47.25 25.57 -1.81
C ILE A 45 -47.28 24.93 -3.19
N SER A 46 -46.57 25.51 -4.14
CA SER A 46 -46.33 24.88 -5.43
C SER A 46 -45.35 23.73 -5.20
N VAL A 47 -45.88 22.51 -5.10
CA VAL A 47 -45.08 21.29 -5.06
C VAL A 47 -44.51 21.11 -6.46
N ILE A 48 -43.26 21.51 -6.66
CA ILE A 48 -42.52 21.20 -7.88
C ILE A 48 -42.34 19.67 -7.87
N PRO A 49 -42.95 18.92 -8.81
CA PRO A 49 -42.70 17.48 -8.89
C PRO A 49 -41.20 17.28 -9.11
N PRO A 50 -40.57 16.29 -8.46
CA PRO A 50 -39.17 16.01 -8.68
C PRO A 50 -38.96 15.81 -10.18
N SER A 51 -38.02 16.57 -10.76
CA SER A 51 -37.64 16.38 -12.17
C SER A 51 -37.43 14.89 -12.42
N PRO A 52 -37.98 14.34 -13.53
CA PRO A 52 -37.84 12.92 -13.84
C PRO A 52 -36.37 12.56 -13.75
N SER A 53 -36.05 11.61 -12.87
CA SER A 53 -34.68 11.17 -12.68
C SER A 53 -34.16 10.67 -14.01
N VAL A 54 -33.16 11.35 -14.57
CA VAL A 54 -32.45 10.88 -15.76
C VAL A 54 -32.06 9.43 -15.50
N PRO A 55 -32.44 8.48 -16.38
CA PRO A 55 -32.08 7.09 -16.21
C PRO A 55 -30.57 6.98 -15.97
N PRO A 56 -30.11 6.20 -14.98
CA PRO A 56 -28.69 6.05 -14.73
C PRO A 56 -28.02 5.60 -16.03
N GLU A 57 -27.03 6.38 -16.46
CA GLU A 57 -26.26 6.12 -17.68
C GLU A 57 -25.76 4.66 -17.64
N ALA A 58 -26.04 3.91 -18.70
CA ALA A 58 -25.77 2.48 -18.73
C ALA A 58 -24.29 2.24 -18.44
N LYS A 59 -23.97 1.37 -17.47
CA LYS A 59 -22.58 1.03 -17.18
C LYS A 59 -21.92 0.49 -18.45
N PRO A 60 -20.70 0.93 -18.78
CA PRO A 60 -19.98 0.40 -19.93
C PRO A 60 -19.82 -1.13 -19.81
N LEU A 61 -19.88 -1.82 -20.95
CA LEU A 61 -19.74 -3.28 -21.05
C LEU A 61 -18.31 -3.79 -20.82
N TRP A 62 -17.41 -2.94 -20.34
CA TRP A 62 -16.00 -3.23 -20.13
C TRP A 62 -15.57 -2.76 -18.74
N THR A 63 -14.51 -3.39 -18.23
CA THR A 63 -13.81 -3.00 -17.01
C THR A 63 -12.53 -2.26 -17.34
N ILE A 64 -12.05 -1.43 -16.42
CA ILE A 64 -10.76 -0.74 -16.58
C ILE A 64 -9.61 -1.74 -16.72
N LEU A 65 -9.66 -2.88 -16.03
CA LEU A 65 -8.62 -3.91 -16.12
C LEU A 65 -8.54 -4.54 -17.52
N GLU A 66 -9.68 -4.81 -18.15
CA GLU A 66 -9.73 -5.28 -19.55
C GLU A 66 -9.11 -4.24 -20.49
N LYS A 67 -9.42 -2.96 -20.30
CA LYS A 67 -8.85 -1.88 -21.10
C LYS A 67 -7.36 -1.69 -20.87
N ILE A 68 -6.85 -1.89 -19.65
CA ILE A 68 -5.40 -1.91 -19.37
C ILE A 68 -4.72 -3.05 -20.14
N ASN A 69 -5.33 -4.24 -20.19
CA ASN A 69 -4.79 -5.37 -20.94
C ASN A 69 -4.81 -5.12 -22.45
N GLU A 70 -5.89 -4.52 -22.97
CA GLU A 70 -5.99 -4.07 -24.36
C GLU A 70 -4.88 -3.05 -24.69
N ALA A 71 -4.72 -2.02 -23.86
CA ALA A 71 -3.66 -1.01 -23.99
C ALA A 71 -2.26 -1.64 -23.97
N HIS A 72 -2.01 -2.58 -23.07
CA HIS A 72 -0.74 -3.32 -23.04
C HIS A 72 -0.45 -4.02 -24.35
N ASN A 73 -1.45 -4.60 -25.02
CA ASN A 73 -1.25 -5.24 -26.32
C ASN A 73 -0.93 -4.22 -27.42
N LEU A 74 -1.64 -3.09 -27.46
CA LEU A 74 -1.40 -2.01 -28.42
C LEU A 74 0.02 -1.40 -28.29
N LEU A 75 0.57 -1.40 -27.08
CA LEU A 75 1.86 -0.78 -26.77
C LEU A 75 3.09 -1.70 -26.98
N LYS A 76 2.92 -3.02 -27.19
CA LYS A 76 4.01 -4.02 -27.13
C LYS A 76 5.21 -3.77 -28.05
N ASN A 77 4.99 -3.14 -29.21
CA ASN A 77 6.00 -3.03 -30.28
C ASN A 77 6.31 -1.58 -30.65
N ILE A 78 6.03 -0.62 -29.77
CA ILE A 78 6.33 0.78 -30.04
C ILE A 78 7.84 1.01 -29.94
N SER A 79 8.37 1.69 -30.95
CA SER A 79 9.73 2.24 -30.94
C SER A 79 9.67 3.69 -30.47
N LEU A 80 10.54 4.05 -29.52
CA LEU A 80 10.61 5.40 -28.95
C LEU A 80 12.04 5.92 -29.10
N LYS A 81 12.17 7.23 -29.28
CA LYS A 81 13.48 7.89 -29.33
C LYS A 81 13.95 8.25 -27.93
N VAL A 82 15.24 8.08 -27.70
CA VAL A 82 15.96 8.55 -26.51
C VAL A 82 17.16 9.35 -26.99
N GLY A 83 17.27 10.59 -26.50
CA GLY A 83 18.37 11.48 -26.81
C GLY A 83 19.70 11.00 -26.23
N ASP A 84 20.78 11.57 -26.74
CA ASP A 84 22.16 11.30 -26.33
C ASP A 84 22.69 12.27 -25.27
N ARG A 85 22.02 13.42 -25.10
CA ARG A 85 22.40 14.48 -24.16
C ARG A 85 21.45 14.58 -23.00
N ASP A 86 22.01 14.55 -21.80
CA ASP A 86 21.23 14.76 -20.59
C ASP A 86 20.84 16.23 -20.40
N ILE A 87 19.63 16.42 -19.88
CA ILE A 87 19.06 17.71 -19.49
C ILE A 87 18.93 17.72 -17.97
N ASN A 88 19.48 18.77 -17.35
CA ASN A 88 19.38 18.96 -15.91
C ASN A 88 18.04 19.61 -15.54
N TYR A 89 17.42 19.15 -14.46
CA TYR A 89 16.26 19.82 -13.86
C TYR A 89 16.21 19.54 -12.36
N THR A 90 15.38 20.30 -11.64
CA THR A 90 15.19 20.13 -10.20
C THR A 90 13.73 19.85 -9.87
N GLU A 91 13.51 19.09 -8.80
CA GLU A 91 12.20 18.90 -8.19
C GLU A 91 12.26 19.22 -6.69
N SER A 92 11.21 19.86 -6.17
CA SER A 92 11.00 19.99 -4.74
C SER A 92 10.35 18.72 -4.21
N ARG A 93 11.01 18.01 -3.30
CA ARG A 93 10.48 16.80 -2.67
C ARG A 93 10.27 17.00 -1.18
N TYR A 94 9.23 16.38 -0.65
CA TYR A 94 8.89 16.40 0.76
C TYR A 94 9.34 15.10 1.41
N ALA A 95 9.92 15.20 2.59
CA ALA A 95 10.32 14.05 3.39
C ALA A 95 9.93 14.25 4.86
N SER A 96 9.40 13.20 5.48
CA SER A 96 9.22 13.17 6.93
C SER A 96 10.55 12.88 7.63
N VAL A 97 10.98 13.81 8.48
CA VAL A 97 12.14 13.67 9.36
C VAL A 97 11.69 13.94 10.79
N ASN A 98 11.68 12.90 11.62
CA ASN A 98 11.22 12.96 13.02
C ASN A 98 9.79 13.53 13.14
N GLY A 99 8.88 13.15 12.23
CA GLY A 99 7.48 13.60 12.23
C GLY A 99 7.28 15.04 11.75
N LYS A 100 8.32 15.68 11.19
CA LYS A 100 8.23 16.98 10.53
C LYS A 100 8.45 16.81 9.03
N ILE A 101 7.57 17.38 8.23
CA ILE A 101 7.74 17.44 6.79
C ILE A 101 8.75 18.53 6.47
N ILE A 102 9.84 18.16 5.79
CA ILE A 102 10.84 19.08 5.27
C ILE A 102 10.82 19.07 3.74
N THR A 103 11.14 20.21 3.14
CA THR A 103 11.30 20.33 1.69
C THR A 103 12.78 20.21 1.33
N ALA A 104 13.10 19.38 0.34
CA ALA A 104 14.43 19.22 -0.21
C ALA A 104 14.39 19.35 -1.74
N SER A 105 15.29 20.16 -2.30
CA SER A 105 15.50 20.22 -3.74
C SER A 105 16.34 19.02 -4.19
N ARG A 106 15.90 18.32 -5.23
CA ARG A 106 16.61 17.20 -5.85
C ARG A 106 16.92 17.53 -7.29
N SER A 107 18.19 17.43 -7.65
CA SER A 107 18.65 17.61 -9.03
C SER A 107 18.65 16.27 -9.76
N PHE A 108 18.13 16.28 -10.98
CA PHE A 108 18.10 15.16 -11.89
C PHE A 108 18.81 15.50 -13.18
N LYS A 109 19.30 14.46 -13.85
CA LYS A 109 19.98 14.53 -15.13
C LYS A 109 19.56 13.31 -15.94
N GLU A 110 18.85 13.53 -17.03
CA GLU A 110 18.44 12.46 -17.94
C GLU A 110 18.25 13.01 -19.35
N PRO A 111 18.38 12.19 -20.40
CA PRO A 111 18.16 12.66 -21.75
C PRO A 111 16.68 12.90 -22.01
N GLU A 112 16.44 13.71 -23.05
CA GLU A 112 15.15 13.77 -23.68
C GLU A 112 14.70 12.37 -24.11
N LYS A 113 13.43 12.04 -23.93
CA LYS A 113 12.87 10.76 -24.36
C LYS A 113 11.41 10.86 -24.75
N GLU A 114 11.04 10.11 -25.77
CA GLU A 114 9.65 9.84 -26.12
C GLU A 114 9.07 8.79 -25.15
N ILE A 115 7.82 8.97 -24.76
CA ILE A 115 7.04 8.05 -23.94
C ILE A 115 5.74 7.79 -24.70
N ALA A 116 5.39 6.52 -24.91
CA ALA A 116 4.06 6.19 -25.43
C ALA A 116 3.06 6.09 -24.29
N LEU A 117 1.91 6.75 -24.43
CA LEU A 117 0.78 6.69 -23.51
C LEU A 117 -0.41 6.07 -24.22
N ALA A 118 -1.10 5.14 -23.57
CA ALA A 118 -2.43 4.69 -23.97
C ALA A 118 -3.47 5.48 -23.18
N ALA A 119 -4.21 6.35 -23.87
CA ALA A 119 -5.27 7.17 -23.32
C ALA A 119 -6.65 6.55 -23.65
N LEU A 120 -7.40 6.17 -22.62
CA LEU A 120 -8.75 5.62 -22.73
C LEU A 120 -9.78 6.74 -22.66
N ASN A 121 -10.68 6.82 -23.63
CA ASN A 121 -11.91 7.59 -23.48
C ASN A 121 -12.87 6.82 -22.58
N ILE A 122 -13.16 7.34 -21.39
CA ILE A 122 -13.98 6.64 -20.38
C ILE A 122 -15.47 6.54 -20.76
N LYS A 123 -15.94 7.31 -21.74
CA LYS A 123 -17.33 7.24 -22.23
C LYS A 123 -17.48 6.22 -23.36
N SER A 124 -16.61 6.30 -24.37
CA SER A 124 -16.71 5.42 -25.55
C SER A 124 -15.96 4.10 -25.41
N GLY A 125 -14.98 4.01 -24.50
CA GLY A 125 -14.08 2.86 -24.39
C GLY A 125 -12.97 2.82 -25.46
N GLU A 126 -12.86 3.85 -26.30
CA GLU A 126 -11.80 3.98 -27.31
C GLU A 126 -10.44 4.23 -26.66
N ILE A 127 -9.40 3.50 -27.10
CA ILE A 127 -8.01 3.74 -26.69
C ILE A 127 -7.27 4.47 -27.82
N LYS A 128 -6.63 5.59 -27.49
CA LYS A 128 -5.71 6.32 -28.37
C LYS A 128 -4.28 6.20 -27.87
N ILE A 129 -3.35 5.92 -28.77
CA ILE A 129 -1.92 5.91 -28.48
C ILE A 129 -1.33 7.28 -28.79
N LEU A 130 -0.60 7.83 -27.84
CA LEU A 130 0.03 9.14 -27.91
C LEU A 130 1.52 8.99 -27.66
N THR A 131 2.34 9.69 -28.44
CA THR A 131 3.75 9.85 -28.12
C THR A 131 3.96 11.24 -27.54
N VAL A 132 4.44 11.30 -26.31
CA VAL A 132 4.79 12.55 -25.61
C VAL A 132 6.30 12.61 -25.41
N THR A 133 6.88 13.81 -25.41
CA THR A 133 8.31 14.00 -25.20
C THR A 133 8.56 14.56 -23.81
N LYS A 134 9.33 13.85 -23.01
CA LYS A 134 9.87 14.37 -21.75
C LYS A 134 11.19 15.08 -22.03
N ARG A 135 11.25 16.37 -21.71
CA ARG A 135 12.43 17.23 -21.88
C ARG A 135 12.72 17.94 -20.55
N GLY A 136 13.70 17.44 -19.80
CA GLY A 136 13.96 17.94 -18.44
C GLY A 136 12.73 17.76 -17.54
N ALA A 137 12.25 18.86 -16.95
CA ALA A 137 11.04 18.88 -16.13
C ALA A 137 9.73 18.91 -16.94
N ASP A 138 9.80 19.24 -18.23
CA ASP A 138 8.63 19.48 -19.07
C ASP A 138 8.13 18.22 -19.76
N LEU A 139 6.83 18.19 -20.01
CA LEU A 139 6.15 17.19 -20.84
C LEU A 139 5.54 17.89 -22.05
N ILE A 140 5.97 17.49 -23.25
CA ILE A 140 5.50 18.04 -24.52
C ILE A 140 4.54 17.02 -25.14
N ALA A 141 3.25 17.36 -25.16
CA ALA A 141 2.21 16.56 -25.79
C ALA A 141 2.06 16.88 -27.30
N PRO A 142 1.53 15.96 -28.12
CA PRO A 142 1.24 16.24 -29.52
C PRO A 142 0.12 17.27 -29.68
N ALA A 143 0.03 17.90 -30.85
CA ALA A 143 -1.01 18.89 -31.15
C ALA A 143 -2.43 18.32 -30.89
N GLY A 144 -3.30 19.15 -30.29
CA GLY A 144 -4.64 18.74 -29.88
C GLY A 144 -4.72 18.03 -28.52
N TRP A 145 -3.58 17.71 -27.90
CA TRP A 145 -3.52 17.09 -26.58
C TRP A 145 -2.90 18.03 -25.55
N ASN A 146 -3.52 18.09 -24.38
CA ASN A 146 -2.96 18.72 -23.19
C ASN A 146 -2.82 17.63 -22.12
N VAL A 147 -1.59 17.20 -21.87
CA VAL A 147 -1.27 16.16 -20.89
C VAL A 147 -0.35 16.74 -19.83
N GLU A 148 -0.74 16.61 -18.57
CA GLU A 148 -0.03 17.12 -17.41
C GLU A 148 0.56 15.98 -16.58
N VAL A 149 1.74 16.21 -16.01
CA VAL A 149 2.32 15.34 -14.97
C VAL A 149 1.86 15.81 -13.60
N LEU A 150 1.20 14.91 -12.87
CA LEU A 150 0.68 15.19 -11.54
C LEU A 150 1.76 15.04 -10.47
N GLU A 151 1.82 16.01 -9.56
CA GLU A 151 2.68 15.96 -8.38
C GLU A 151 2.04 15.09 -7.29
N ARG A 152 2.83 14.20 -6.69
CA ARG A 152 2.42 13.38 -5.54
C ARG A 152 2.49 14.19 -4.23
N PRO A 153 1.82 13.78 -3.15
CA PRO A 153 1.95 14.45 -1.84
C PRO A 153 3.38 14.49 -1.29
N SER A 154 4.28 13.63 -1.77
CA SER A 154 5.72 13.65 -1.50
C SER A 154 6.53 14.62 -2.37
N GLY A 155 5.89 15.42 -3.23
CA GLY A 155 6.52 16.34 -4.19
C GLY A 155 7.13 15.65 -5.41
N ILE A 156 6.99 14.33 -5.53
CA ILE A 156 7.49 13.58 -6.68
C ILE A 156 6.59 13.86 -7.89
N ARG A 157 7.16 14.43 -8.96
CA ARG A 157 6.49 14.59 -10.27
C ARG A 157 6.89 13.47 -11.20
N TRP A 158 8.18 13.32 -11.49
CA TRP A 158 8.70 12.25 -12.35
C TRP A 158 9.02 10.98 -11.55
N ASN A 159 8.24 9.93 -11.81
CA ASN A 159 8.35 8.63 -11.12
C ASN A 159 8.57 7.47 -12.11
N GLY A 160 9.35 7.73 -13.17
CA GLY A 160 9.62 6.77 -14.24
C GLY A 160 8.32 6.25 -14.87
N ARG A 161 8.25 4.93 -15.07
CA ARG A 161 7.05 4.23 -15.61
C ARG A 161 5.78 4.41 -14.77
N ASN A 162 5.89 4.84 -13.51
CA ASN A 162 4.76 5.08 -12.61
C ASN A 162 4.52 6.60 -12.38
N THR A 163 4.92 7.43 -13.34
CA THR A 163 4.57 8.86 -13.39
C THR A 163 3.06 9.00 -13.55
N ALA A 164 2.43 9.84 -12.74
CA ALA A 164 1.00 10.09 -12.82
C ALA A 164 0.70 11.14 -13.89
N TYR A 165 -0.27 10.85 -14.76
CA TYR A 165 -0.66 11.74 -15.85
C TYR A 165 -2.13 12.14 -15.72
N ARG A 166 -2.46 13.35 -16.18
CA ARG A 166 -3.83 13.82 -16.41
C ARG A 166 -3.96 14.31 -17.85
N VAL A 167 -5.05 13.95 -18.51
CA VAL A 167 -5.40 14.53 -19.81
C VAL A 167 -6.42 15.63 -19.58
N ASN A 168 -6.02 16.88 -19.81
CA ASN A 168 -6.87 18.06 -19.70
C ASN A 168 -7.66 18.30 -21.00
N SER A 169 -7.12 17.90 -22.14
CA SER A 169 -7.79 17.94 -23.45
C SER A 169 -7.24 16.85 -24.37
N PRO A 170 -8.09 16.16 -25.16
CA PRO A 170 -9.56 16.23 -25.13
C PRO A 170 -10.16 15.65 -23.84
N GLU A 171 -11.36 16.11 -23.47
CA GLU A 171 -12.06 15.65 -22.26
C GLU A 171 -12.37 14.14 -22.30
N ASN A 172 -12.60 13.56 -21.12
CA ASN A 172 -12.96 12.15 -20.91
C ASN A 172 -11.83 11.16 -21.22
N TYR A 173 -10.61 11.60 -21.52
CA TYR A 173 -9.48 10.70 -21.66
C TYR A 173 -8.70 10.53 -20.35
N VAL A 174 -8.26 9.31 -20.08
CA VAL A 174 -7.41 8.98 -18.92
C VAL A 174 -6.27 8.09 -19.38
N VAL A 175 -5.05 8.32 -18.88
CA VAL A 175 -3.90 7.46 -19.22
C VAL A 175 -4.00 6.17 -18.42
N ILE A 176 -4.08 5.04 -19.12
CA ILE A 176 -4.25 3.70 -18.51
C ILE A 176 -3.03 2.80 -18.64
N ALA A 177 -2.11 3.12 -19.54
CA ALA A 177 -0.82 2.45 -19.66
C ALA A 177 0.22 3.37 -20.32
N ASN A 178 1.49 3.08 -20.12
CA ASN A 178 2.60 3.71 -20.81
C ASN A 178 3.71 2.72 -21.17
N VAL A 179 4.55 3.10 -22.13
CA VAL A 179 5.87 2.53 -22.36
C VAL A 179 6.89 3.58 -22.01
N TYR A 180 7.64 3.33 -20.94
CA TYR A 180 8.67 4.24 -20.46
C TYR A 180 10.07 3.69 -20.79
N PRO A 181 10.90 4.41 -21.56
CA PRO A 181 12.27 4.01 -21.82
C PRO A 181 13.17 4.30 -20.61
N ASN A 182 13.78 3.25 -20.08
CA ASN A 182 14.79 3.31 -19.02
C ASN A 182 16.16 2.96 -19.57
N GLU A 183 17.10 3.87 -19.39
CA GLU A 183 18.51 3.64 -19.71
C GLU A 183 19.14 2.74 -18.67
N LYS A 184 19.93 1.79 -19.16
CA LYS A 184 20.75 0.92 -18.34
C LYS A 184 22.17 0.91 -18.89
N ASP A 185 23.06 1.52 -18.13
CA ASP A 185 24.49 1.45 -18.37
C ASP A 185 25.03 0.12 -17.83
N THR A 186 25.74 -0.62 -18.68
CA THR A 186 26.41 -1.86 -18.32
C THR A 186 27.88 -1.77 -18.68
N ARG A 187 28.76 -2.21 -17.78
CA ARG A 187 30.19 -2.32 -18.09
C ARG A 187 30.44 -3.63 -18.80
N VAL A 188 30.88 -3.56 -20.05
CA VAL A 188 31.21 -4.74 -20.86
C VAL A 188 32.72 -4.79 -21.08
N ALA A 189 33.28 -5.99 -20.97
CA ALA A 189 34.69 -6.23 -21.23
C ALA A 189 34.92 -6.30 -22.75
N GLN A 190 35.83 -5.48 -23.26
CA GLN A 190 36.22 -5.44 -24.66
C GLN A 190 37.75 -5.54 -24.75
N LYS A 191 38.27 -6.12 -25.83
CA LYS A 191 39.72 -6.11 -26.12
C LYS A 191 40.08 -4.82 -26.86
N ASN A 192 41.08 -4.09 -26.39
CA ASN A 192 41.64 -2.97 -27.13
C ASN A 192 42.57 -3.47 -28.27
N LYS A 193 43.09 -2.54 -29.07
CA LYS A 193 43.98 -2.85 -30.21
C LYS A 193 45.26 -3.60 -29.81
N GLN A 194 45.65 -3.55 -28.54
CA GLN A 194 46.81 -4.22 -27.95
C GLN A 194 46.46 -5.55 -27.26
N GLY A 195 45.23 -6.04 -27.39
CA GLY A 195 44.79 -7.30 -26.78
C GLY A 195 44.50 -7.24 -25.26
N LYS A 196 44.56 -6.04 -24.66
CA LYS A 196 44.24 -5.82 -23.24
C LYS A 196 42.73 -5.71 -23.05
N THR A 197 42.21 -6.35 -22.01
CA THR A 197 40.81 -6.18 -21.60
C THR A 197 40.60 -4.78 -21.03
N VAL A 198 39.73 -4.01 -21.67
CA VAL A 198 39.22 -2.71 -21.21
C VAL A 198 37.72 -2.86 -20.93
N TYR A 199 37.21 -2.09 -19.96
CA TYR A 199 35.78 -2.06 -19.68
C TYR A 199 35.18 -0.81 -20.30
N VAL A 200 34.24 -0.99 -21.22
CA VAL A 200 33.50 0.12 -21.84
C VAL A 200 32.08 0.14 -21.30
N THR A 201 31.51 1.33 -21.15
CA THR A 201 30.11 1.49 -20.78
C THR A 201 29.25 1.32 -22.02
N GLN A 202 28.44 0.26 -22.06
CA GLN A 202 27.41 0.06 -23.05
C GLN A 202 26.07 0.50 -22.46
N ARG A 203 25.49 1.55 -23.04
CA ARG A 203 24.15 2.02 -22.73
C ARG A 203 23.12 1.19 -23.51
N THR A 204 22.12 0.69 -22.81
CA THR A 204 21.00 -0.06 -23.38
C THR A 204 19.69 0.60 -22.97
N ILE A 205 18.70 0.63 -23.87
CA ILE A 205 17.36 1.12 -23.56
C ILE A 205 16.47 -0.08 -23.27
N LYS A 206 15.86 -0.10 -22.09
CA LYS A 206 14.82 -1.06 -21.73
C LYS A 206 13.48 -0.35 -21.70
N TYR A 207 12.52 -0.87 -22.45
CA TYR A 207 11.15 -0.38 -22.43
C TYR A 207 10.35 -1.07 -21.31
N ASP A 208 9.84 -0.28 -20.38
CA ASP A 208 8.96 -0.77 -19.32
C ASP A 208 7.51 -0.41 -19.66
N LEU A 209 6.71 -1.43 -19.94
CA LEU A 209 5.26 -1.33 -20.13
C LEU A 209 4.55 -1.39 -18.77
N TYR A 210 3.77 -0.37 -18.42
CA TYR A 210 3.19 -0.23 -17.09
C TYR A 210 1.88 0.57 -17.08
N ALA A 211 0.96 0.24 -16.19
CA ALA A 211 -0.20 1.06 -15.86
C ALA A 211 0.19 1.99 -14.69
N PRO A 212 0.48 3.28 -14.94
CA PRO A 212 0.84 4.21 -13.88
C PRO A 212 -0.38 4.48 -12.98
N TYR A 213 -0.15 4.79 -11.71
CA TYR A 213 -1.23 5.35 -10.90
C TYR A 213 -1.63 6.75 -11.41
N SER A 214 -2.93 7.02 -11.44
CA SER A 214 -3.52 8.37 -11.49
C SER A 214 -4.76 8.42 -10.59
N PRO A 215 -5.18 9.60 -10.12
CA PRO A 215 -6.45 9.75 -9.42
C PRO A 215 -7.64 9.21 -10.22
N ASP A 216 -7.60 9.31 -11.55
CA ASP A 216 -8.68 8.83 -12.44
C ASP A 216 -8.78 7.30 -12.49
N LEU A 217 -7.66 6.61 -12.24
CA LEU A 217 -7.60 5.15 -12.08
C LEU A 217 -7.91 4.70 -10.65
N HIS A 218 -8.11 5.62 -9.71
CA HIS A 218 -8.38 5.29 -8.33
C HIS A 218 -9.84 4.86 -8.13
N THR A 219 -10.17 3.68 -8.66
CA THR A 219 -11.51 3.07 -8.58
C THR A 219 -11.56 1.96 -7.53
N SER A 220 -12.75 1.72 -6.98
CA SER A 220 -12.97 0.60 -6.04
C SER A 220 -12.57 -0.74 -6.63
N ASP A 221 -12.80 -0.92 -7.94
CA ASP A 221 -12.58 -2.19 -8.62
C ASP A 221 -11.08 -2.50 -8.75
N LEU A 222 -10.25 -1.49 -9.04
CA LEU A 222 -8.80 -1.67 -9.04
C LEU A 222 -8.23 -1.85 -7.63
N VAL A 223 -8.78 -1.18 -6.62
CA VAL A 223 -8.41 -1.43 -5.21
C VAL A 223 -8.73 -2.88 -4.82
N ILE A 224 -9.94 -3.36 -5.12
CA ILE A 224 -10.39 -4.73 -4.84
C ILE A 224 -9.54 -5.75 -5.62
N SER A 225 -9.25 -5.47 -6.90
CA SER A 225 -8.36 -6.28 -7.72
C SER A 225 -6.99 -6.45 -7.07
N GLY A 226 -6.38 -5.36 -6.59
CA GLY A 226 -5.10 -5.40 -5.90
C GLY A 226 -5.14 -6.18 -4.58
N GLN A 227 -6.21 -6.02 -3.80
CA GLN A 227 -6.43 -6.80 -2.58
C GLN A 227 -6.54 -8.29 -2.86
N ASN A 228 -7.35 -8.67 -3.85
CA ASN A 228 -7.56 -10.06 -4.24
C ASN A 228 -6.29 -10.69 -4.80
N TYR A 229 -5.53 -9.95 -5.62
CA TYR A 229 -4.25 -10.41 -6.13
C TYR A 229 -3.27 -10.73 -4.99
N THR A 230 -3.10 -9.81 -4.02
CA THR A 230 -2.21 -10.04 -2.87
C THR A 230 -2.66 -11.25 -2.03
N LYS A 231 -3.95 -11.37 -1.72
CA LYS A 231 -4.50 -12.53 -1.00
C LYS A 231 -4.23 -13.84 -1.71
N ASN A 232 -4.45 -13.86 -3.03
CA ASN A 232 -4.19 -15.03 -3.86
C ASN A 232 -2.70 -15.42 -3.85
N MET A 233 -1.78 -14.46 -3.93
CA MET A 233 -0.34 -14.75 -3.84
C MET A 233 0.05 -15.33 -2.48
N VAL A 234 -0.50 -14.82 -1.38
CA VAL A 234 -0.26 -15.38 -0.03
C VAL A 234 -0.82 -16.79 0.07
N ALA A 235 -2.06 -17.01 -0.39
CA ALA A 235 -2.70 -18.34 -0.37
C ALA A 235 -1.89 -19.37 -1.17
N LYS A 236 -1.49 -19.03 -2.40
CA LYS A 236 -0.65 -19.88 -3.24
C LYS A 236 0.72 -20.15 -2.63
N ALA A 237 1.35 -19.14 -2.03
CA ALA A 237 2.64 -19.32 -1.34
C ALA A 237 2.51 -20.30 -0.17
N MET A 238 1.47 -20.16 0.65
CA MET A 238 1.18 -21.08 1.75
C MET A 238 0.87 -22.50 1.25
N GLU A 239 0.12 -22.63 0.15
CA GLU A 239 -0.17 -23.92 -0.47
C GLU A 239 1.10 -24.62 -0.98
N GLU A 240 1.95 -23.92 -1.75
CA GLU A 240 3.20 -24.49 -2.26
C GLU A 240 4.17 -24.89 -1.13
N LEU A 241 4.26 -24.07 -0.07
CA LEU A 241 5.08 -24.39 1.10
C LEU A 241 4.53 -25.61 1.87
N LYS A 242 3.21 -25.74 1.97
CA LYS A 242 2.55 -26.88 2.61
C LYS A 242 2.76 -28.15 1.80
N PHE A 243 2.53 -28.09 0.48
CA PHE A 243 2.75 -29.21 -0.44
C PHE A 243 4.21 -29.69 -0.41
N ALA A 244 5.16 -28.76 -0.35
CA ALA A 244 6.58 -29.09 -0.21
C ALA A 244 6.99 -29.57 1.20
N GLY A 245 6.06 -29.70 2.15
CA GLY A 245 6.31 -30.22 3.50
C GLY A 245 7.32 -29.39 4.30
N VAL A 246 7.38 -28.08 4.06
CA VAL A 246 8.45 -27.21 4.58
C VAL A 246 8.36 -27.08 6.09
N LYS A 247 9.35 -27.61 6.79
CA LYS A 247 9.43 -27.58 8.25
C LYS A 247 9.79 -26.20 8.78
N SER A 248 9.14 -25.80 9.87
CA SER A 248 9.45 -24.58 10.61
C SER A 248 10.81 -24.71 11.29
N LYS A 249 11.62 -23.65 11.19
CA LYS A 249 12.86 -23.49 11.97
C LYS A 249 12.60 -22.87 13.34
N ALA A 250 11.50 -22.13 13.49
CA ALA A 250 11.08 -21.59 14.78
C ALA A 250 10.49 -22.66 15.70
N ILE A 251 9.66 -23.56 15.16
CA ILE A 251 8.97 -24.61 15.90
C ILE A 251 9.30 -25.95 15.27
N PRO A 252 10.32 -26.67 15.80
CA PRO A 252 10.71 -27.96 15.26
C PRO A 252 9.52 -28.92 15.17
N LYS A 253 9.52 -29.75 14.11
CA LYS A 253 8.49 -30.76 13.76
C LYS A 253 7.19 -30.21 13.13
N SER A 254 6.87 -28.93 13.29
CA SER A 254 5.73 -28.30 12.61
C SER A 254 6.05 -27.90 11.16
N LEU A 255 5.04 -27.77 10.30
CA LEU A 255 5.20 -27.07 9.03
C LEU A 255 5.20 -25.55 9.27
N VAL A 256 5.94 -24.79 8.46
CA VAL A 256 5.89 -23.31 8.48
C VAL A 256 4.45 -22.83 8.34
N THR A 257 3.67 -23.49 7.48
CA THR A 257 2.29 -23.13 7.18
C THR A 257 1.33 -23.40 8.35
N ASP A 258 1.60 -24.42 9.17
CA ASP A 258 0.81 -24.68 10.38
C ASP A 258 1.06 -23.61 11.46
N VAL A 259 2.30 -23.12 11.56
CA VAL A 259 2.66 -22.04 12.50
C VAL A 259 1.91 -20.74 12.20
N PHE A 260 1.66 -20.46 10.92
CA PHE A 260 1.01 -19.23 10.46
C PHE A 260 -0.43 -19.44 9.93
N ALA A 261 -1.09 -20.57 10.22
CA ALA A 261 -2.37 -20.95 9.60
C ALA A 261 -3.49 -19.89 9.73
N SER A 262 -3.48 -19.09 10.79
CA SER A 262 -4.46 -18.00 11.04
C SER A 262 -3.89 -16.60 10.87
N LYS A 263 -2.72 -16.46 10.23
CA LYS A 263 -1.92 -15.22 10.18
C LYS A 263 -1.59 -14.76 8.75
N ASN A 264 -2.39 -15.15 7.76
CA ASN A 264 -2.19 -14.75 6.35
C ASN A 264 -2.13 -13.22 6.19
N ASN A 265 -2.91 -12.49 6.99
CA ASN A 265 -2.94 -11.03 6.98
C ASN A 265 -1.58 -10.39 7.33
N PHE A 266 -0.67 -11.08 8.02
CA PHE A 266 0.70 -10.59 8.25
C PHE A 266 1.42 -10.42 6.92
N PHE A 267 1.27 -11.40 6.03
CA PHE A 267 1.94 -11.44 4.73
C PHE A 267 1.25 -10.56 3.70
N GLU A 268 -0.08 -10.43 3.77
CA GLU A 268 -0.85 -9.51 2.91
C GLU A 268 -0.43 -8.05 3.09
N ARG A 269 0.04 -7.68 4.28
CA ARG A 269 0.49 -6.30 4.58
C ARG A 269 1.92 -6.02 4.11
N ILE A 270 2.76 -7.02 3.89
CA ILE A 270 4.18 -6.79 3.53
C ILE A 270 4.30 -5.92 2.26
N PRO A 271 3.66 -6.23 1.12
CA PRO A 271 3.78 -5.38 -0.06
C PRO A 271 3.31 -3.94 0.18
N LEU A 272 2.29 -3.73 1.02
CA LEU A 272 1.82 -2.40 1.36
C LEU A 272 2.85 -1.65 2.21
N LEU A 273 3.40 -2.30 3.22
CA LEU A 273 4.43 -1.71 4.07
C LEU A 273 5.69 -1.35 3.29
N GLU A 274 6.07 -2.15 2.28
CA GLU A 274 7.24 -1.90 1.45
C GLU A 274 7.01 -0.84 0.35
N GLN A 275 5.82 -0.80 -0.26
CA GLN A 275 5.55 0.03 -1.45
C GLN A 275 4.85 1.36 -1.15
N THR A 276 4.54 1.65 0.12
CA THR A 276 3.99 2.93 0.57
C THR A 276 5.06 3.85 1.15
N ASP A 277 5.08 5.08 0.67
CA ASP A 277 5.97 6.13 1.19
C ASP A 277 5.46 6.61 2.55
N LEU A 278 6.35 6.76 3.53
CA LEU A 278 5.97 7.17 4.88
C LEU A 278 5.44 8.61 4.92
N THR A 279 5.99 9.52 4.11
CA THR A 279 5.59 10.93 4.09
C THR A 279 4.16 11.06 3.55
N GLU A 280 3.88 10.39 2.43
CA GLU A 280 2.50 10.33 1.89
C GLU A 280 1.54 9.64 2.86
N PHE A 281 2.01 8.59 3.54
CA PHE A 281 1.21 7.87 4.51
C PHE A 281 0.84 8.74 5.70
N GLU A 282 1.75 9.57 6.23
CA GLU A 282 1.45 10.49 7.32
C GLU A 282 0.46 11.59 6.92
N ILE A 283 0.42 11.97 5.63
CA ILE A 283 -0.51 12.96 5.08
C ILE A 283 -1.91 12.34 4.86
N ASP A 284 -1.97 11.22 4.12
CA ASP A 284 -3.21 10.50 3.84
C ASP A 284 -2.95 8.99 3.81
N PRO A 285 -3.10 8.30 4.96
CA PRO A 285 -2.86 6.87 5.07
C PRO A 285 -3.75 6.05 4.13
N LYS A 286 -5.03 6.44 4.01
CA LYS A 286 -6.02 5.67 3.26
C LYS A 286 -5.69 5.72 1.78
N ASN A 287 -5.56 6.92 1.22
CA ASN A 287 -5.23 7.09 -0.19
C ASN A 287 -3.88 6.47 -0.54
N THR A 288 -2.89 6.54 0.36
CA THR A 288 -1.57 5.94 0.15
C THR A 288 -1.64 4.41 0.04
N VAL A 289 -2.44 3.76 0.90
CA VAL A 289 -2.65 2.30 0.85
C VAL A 289 -3.48 1.90 -0.36
N GLU A 290 -4.56 2.63 -0.65
CA GLU A 290 -5.41 2.34 -1.80
C GLU A 290 -4.65 2.56 -3.12
N ARG A 291 -3.78 3.58 -3.21
CA ARG A 291 -2.85 3.77 -4.33
C ARG A 291 -1.96 2.55 -4.56
N ALA A 292 -1.38 1.98 -3.51
CA ALA A 292 -0.57 0.76 -3.64
C ALA A 292 -1.42 -0.41 -4.17
N HIS A 293 -2.65 -0.57 -3.67
CA HIS A 293 -3.59 -1.57 -4.21
C HIS A 293 -3.97 -1.30 -5.67
N VAL A 294 -4.23 -0.06 -6.08
CA VAL A 294 -4.52 0.28 -7.48
C VAL A 294 -3.35 -0.14 -8.38
N ILE A 295 -2.11 0.16 -7.99
CA ILE A 295 -0.93 -0.24 -8.76
C ILE A 295 -0.81 -1.76 -8.85
N ILE A 296 -1.05 -2.48 -7.75
CA ILE A 296 -1.06 -3.96 -7.73
C ILE A 296 -2.18 -4.51 -8.61
N GLY A 297 -3.39 -3.96 -8.52
CA GLY A 297 -4.55 -4.42 -9.28
C GLY A 297 -4.42 -4.17 -10.77
N ALA A 298 -3.85 -3.04 -11.16
CA ALA A 298 -3.65 -2.64 -12.55
C ALA A 298 -2.50 -3.41 -13.23
N ASN A 299 -1.45 -3.76 -12.48
CA ASN A 299 -0.22 -4.35 -13.04
C ASN A 299 0.00 -5.83 -12.67
N GLN A 300 -0.71 -6.36 -11.69
CA GLN A 300 -0.59 -7.73 -11.18
C GLN A 300 0.86 -8.19 -10.94
N ASP A 301 1.34 -9.21 -11.64
CA ASP A 301 2.69 -9.77 -11.55
C ASP A 301 3.80 -8.79 -11.97
N LYS A 302 3.43 -7.69 -12.64
CA LYS A 302 4.35 -6.61 -12.99
C LYS A 302 4.46 -5.54 -11.92
N ALA A 303 3.54 -5.49 -10.96
CA ALA A 303 3.49 -4.42 -9.97
C ALA A 303 4.74 -4.43 -9.07
N PHE A 304 5.61 -3.43 -9.19
CA PHE A 304 6.85 -3.32 -8.41
C PHE A 304 7.88 -4.46 -8.60
N ASN A 305 7.70 -5.36 -9.56
CA ASN A 305 8.57 -6.53 -9.76
C ASN A 305 10.06 -6.16 -10.00
N THR A 306 10.31 -5.00 -10.60
CA THR A 306 11.65 -4.48 -10.91
C THR A 306 12.02 -3.26 -10.07
N THR A 307 11.18 -2.88 -9.11
CA THR A 307 11.46 -1.76 -8.21
C THR A 307 12.56 -2.15 -7.24
N CYS A 308 13.64 -1.36 -7.20
CA CYS A 308 14.72 -1.53 -6.24
C CYS A 308 15.05 -0.19 -5.55
N ASN A 309 15.43 -0.26 -4.28
CA ASN A 309 15.89 0.91 -3.51
C ASN A 309 17.43 1.03 -3.52
N SER A 310 17.96 2.11 -2.92
CA SER A 310 19.40 2.39 -2.84
C SER A 310 20.19 1.33 -2.06
N SER A 311 19.53 0.58 -1.19
CA SER A 311 20.10 -0.53 -0.43
C SER A 311 20.03 -1.87 -1.19
N SER A 312 19.73 -1.82 -2.49
CA SER A 312 19.55 -2.98 -3.38
C SER A 312 18.41 -3.91 -2.97
N ALA A 313 17.49 -3.46 -2.12
CA ALA A 313 16.27 -4.21 -1.85
C ALA A 313 15.39 -4.16 -3.10
N CYS A 314 14.84 -5.29 -3.55
CA CYS A 314 14.14 -5.38 -4.84
C CYS A 314 12.81 -6.15 -4.74
N GLY A 315 11.93 -5.90 -5.71
CA GLY A 315 10.64 -6.57 -5.87
C GLY A 315 9.55 -6.00 -4.95
N TRP A 316 8.34 -6.51 -5.08
CA TRP A 316 7.18 -5.97 -4.34
C TRP A 316 7.27 -6.11 -2.82
N VAL A 317 8.08 -7.05 -2.32
CA VAL A 317 8.37 -7.26 -0.88
C VAL A 317 9.77 -6.80 -0.47
N GLN A 318 10.52 -6.11 -1.35
CA GLN A 318 11.82 -5.46 -1.07
C GLN A 318 12.84 -6.35 -0.32
N PHE A 319 13.13 -7.54 -0.84
CA PHE A 319 14.21 -8.36 -0.29
C PHE A 319 15.58 -7.77 -0.64
N THR A 320 16.56 -7.81 0.27
CA THR A 320 17.97 -7.57 -0.08
C THR A 320 18.64 -8.86 -0.60
N PRO A 321 19.70 -8.76 -1.42
CA PRO A 321 20.36 -9.94 -1.98
C PRO A 321 20.87 -10.91 -0.91
N ARG A 322 21.49 -10.38 0.15
CA ARG A 322 22.06 -11.17 1.24
C ARG A 322 20.97 -11.91 2.02
N THR A 323 19.89 -11.24 2.37
CA THR A 323 18.79 -11.84 3.13
C THR A 323 18.10 -12.93 2.30
N TYR A 324 17.81 -12.64 1.03
CA TYR A 324 17.19 -13.61 0.12
C TYR A 324 18.05 -14.88 -0.04
N ALA A 325 19.35 -14.72 -0.29
CA ALA A 325 20.28 -15.86 -0.40
C ALA A 325 20.35 -16.69 0.89
N ALA A 326 20.31 -16.03 2.06
CA ALA A 326 20.29 -16.72 3.35
C ALA A 326 19.01 -17.56 3.55
N ILE A 327 17.86 -17.06 3.10
CA ILE A 327 16.59 -17.79 3.13
C ILE A 327 16.58 -18.96 2.14
N ALA A 328 17.01 -18.75 0.90
CA ALA A 328 17.12 -19.82 -0.09
C ALA A 328 18.06 -20.95 0.38
N LYS A 329 19.21 -20.60 0.99
CA LYS A 329 20.13 -21.56 1.61
C LYS A 329 19.50 -22.26 2.82
N SER A 330 18.68 -21.55 3.58
CA SER A 330 18.05 -22.06 4.79
C SER A 330 16.95 -23.07 4.53
N TYR A 331 16.24 -22.94 3.41
CA TYR A 331 15.08 -23.78 3.06
C TYR A 331 15.25 -24.38 1.66
N PRO A 332 16.25 -25.25 1.43
CA PRO A 332 16.58 -25.74 0.09
C PRO A 332 15.43 -26.52 -0.58
N SER A 333 14.56 -27.16 0.19
CA SER A 333 13.40 -27.91 -0.32
C SER A 333 12.36 -27.04 -1.03
N THR A 334 12.36 -25.72 -0.78
CA THR A 334 11.40 -24.77 -1.36
C THR A 334 11.72 -24.39 -2.80
N LYS A 335 12.91 -24.75 -3.29
CA LYS A 335 13.40 -24.46 -4.65
C LYS A 335 13.20 -23.00 -5.08
N LEU A 336 13.44 -22.05 -4.16
CA LEU A 336 13.40 -20.63 -4.50
C LEU A 336 14.33 -20.34 -5.69
N ILE A 337 13.92 -19.42 -6.55
CA ILE A 337 14.69 -18.99 -7.73
C ILE A 337 16.06 -18.48 -7.24
N LYS A 338 17.14 -19.08 -7.72
CA LYS A 338 18.50 -18.77 -7.24
C LYS A 338 18.98 -17.38 -7.64
N ASP A 339 18.63 -16.93 -8.85
CA ASP A 339 18.93 -15.56 -9.28
C ASP A 339 18.10 -14.58 -8.46
N PHE A 340 18.77 -13.70 -7.71
CA PHE A 340 18.09 -12.80 -6.80
C PHE A 340 17.13 -11.85 -7.51
N LYS A 341 17.52 -11.29 -8.68
CA LYS A 341 16.67 -10.30 -9.37
C LYS A 341 15.42 -10.96 -9.92
N ALA A 342 15.55 -12.12 -10.56
CA ALA A 342 14.42 -12.91 -11.02
C ALA A 342 13.54 -13.39 -9.86
N GLY A 343 14.15 -13.88 -8.78
CA GLY A 343 13.44 -14.37 -7.60
C GLY A 343 12.71 -13.28 -6.82
N ALA A 344 13.28 -12.09 -6.71
CA ALA A 344 12.62 -10.94 -6.09
C ALA A 344 11.50 -10.37 -6.98
N ALA A 345 11.67 -10.43 -8.30
CA ALA A 345 10.66 -9.98 -9.27
C ALA A 345 9.45 -10.92 -9.36
N ASP A 346 9.64 -12.22 -9.15
CA ASP A 346 8.53 -13.17 -9.08
C ASP A 346 7.76 -13.02 -7.75
N HIS A 347 6.50 -12.60 -7.84
CA HIS A 347 5.68 -12.27 -6.67
C HIS A 347 5.41 -13.48 -5.77
N LEU A 348 5.15 -14.65 -6.35
CA LEU A 348 4.86 -15.87 -5.61
C LEU A 348 6.12 -16.39 -4.90
N ASN A 349 7.24 -16.45 -5.62
CA ASN A 349 8.53 -16.85 -5.10
C ASN A 349 9.01 -15.93 -3.97
N SER A 350 8.93 -14.62 -4.17
CA SER A 350 9.32 -13.64 -3.15
C SER A 350 8.37 -13.66 -1.94
N MET A 351 7.08 -13.95 -2.12
CA MET A 351 6.13 -14.15 -1.01
C MET A 351 6.46 -15.40 -0.18
N LYS A 352 6.81 -16.52 -0.83
CA LYS A 352 7.34 -17.70 -0.13
C LYS A 352 8.57 -17.33 0.71
N ALA A 353 9.51 -16.60 0.13
CA ALA A 353 10.70 -16.15 0.85
C ALA A 353 10.34 -15.25 2.06
N ALA A 354 9.34 -14.37 1.95
CA ALA A 354 8.88 -13.50 3.03
C ALA A 354 8.32 -14.31 4.21
N ILE A 355 7.46 -15.31 3.92
CA ILE A 355 6.91 -16.23 4.94
C ILE A 355 8.03 -16.96 5.68
N LEU A 356 9.02 -17.48 4.93
CA LEU A 356 10.17 -18.20 5.50
C LEU A 356 11.09 -17.30 6.33
N LEU A 357 11.20 -16.02 5.97
CA LEU A 357 11.93 -15.03 6.78
C LEU A 357 11.19 -14.73 8.09
N TYR A 358 9.86 -14.61 8.07
CA TYR A 358 9.06 -14.48 9.29
C TYR A 358 9.23 -15.71 10.20
N ASP A 359 9.20 -16.93 9.65
CA ASP A 359 9.50 -18.15 10.43
C ASP A 359 10.91 -18.12 11.04
N THR A 360 11.91 -17.70 10.25
CA THR A 360 13.29 -17.61 10.74
C THR A 360 13.41 -16.60 11.89
N ASN A 361 12.76 -15.45 11.78
CA ASN A 361 12.75 -14.41 12.80
C ASN A 361 11.95 -14.80 14.05
N LEU A 362 10.86 -15.57 13.89
CA LEU A 362 10.02 -16.04 14.98
C LEU A 362 10.81 -16.84 16.03
N LYS A 363 11.82 -17.61 15.59
CA LYS A 363 12.71 -18.39 16.48
C LYS A 363 13.31 -17.51 17.58
N ASP A 364 13.73 -16.30 17.24
CA ASP A 364 14.36 -15.39 18.18
C ASP A 364 13.38 -14.90 19.26
N PHE A 365 12.10 -14.75 18.92
CA PHE A 365 11.07 -14.32 19.86
C PHE A 365 10.56 -15.45 20.74
N ILE A 366 10.51 -16.68 20.22
CA ILE A 366 10.28 -17.87 21.04
C ILE A 366 11.39 -18.03 22.08
N ASN A 367 12.65 -17.78 21.73
CA ASN A 367 13.76 -17.82 22.68
C ASN A 367 13.64 -16.76 23.80
N ILE A 368 12.91 -15.66 23.58
CA ILE A 368 12.75 -14.57 24.55
C ILE A 368 11.48 -14.75 25.41
N LYS A 369 10.35 -15.12 24.79
CA LYS A 369 9.03 -15.16 25.46
C LYS A 369 8.41 -16.57 25.53
N GLY A 370 9.13 -17.60 25.11
CA GLY A 370 8.60 -18.95 24.95
C GLY A 370 7.57 -19.07 23.83
N LEU A 371 6.88 -20.21 23.76
CA LEU A 371 5.83 -20.46 22.77
C LEU A 371 4.60 -19.54 22.94
N GLY A 372 4.42 -18.93 24.11
CA GLY A 372 3.35 -17.97 24.37
C GLY A 372 3.36 -16.77 23.43
N VAL A 373 4.50 -16.46 22.81
CA VAL A 373 4.62 -15.36 21.85
C VAL A 373 3.72 -15.51 20.61
N LEU A 374 3.28 -16.74 20.29
CA LEU A 374 2.38 -17.00 19.17
C LEU A 374 1.00 -16.37 19.32
N ASN A 375 0.62 -16.08 20.57
CA ASN A 375 -0.63 -15.45 20.96
C ASN A 375 -0.43 -13.99 21.41
N ASP A 376 0.78 -13.47 21.31
CA ASP A 376 1.09 -12.10 21.66
C ASP A 376 0.47 -11.13 20.63
N PRO A 377 -0.33 -10.14 21.06
CA PRO A 377 -0.91 -9.16 20.13
C PRO A 377 0.14 -8.35 19.37
N SER A 378 1.35 -8.22 19.91
CA SER A 378 2.48 -7.54 19.26
C SER A 378 3.35 -8.45 18.39
N LEU A 379 2.99 -9.73 18.22
CA LEU A 379 3.80 -10.68 17.44
C LEU A 379 4.11 -10.17 16.03
N GLU A 380 3.12 -9.60 15.34
CA GLU A 380 3.33 -9.05 14.00
C GLU A 380 4.33 -7.90 14.03
N GLU A 381 4.27 -7.02 15.03
CA GLU A 381 5.23 -5.91 15.16
C GLU A 381 6.65 -6.43 15.37
N TYR A 382 6.83 -7.51 16.14
CA TYR A 382 8.13 -8.14 16.36
C TYR A 382 8.73 -8.66 15.04
N LEU A 383 7.91 -9.36 14.25
CA LEU A 383 8.32 -9.95 12.97
C LEU A 383 8.56 -8.88 11.91
N ALA A 384 7.66 -7.91 11.78
CA ALA A 384 7.77 -6.76 10.87
C ALA A 384 9.01 -5.90 11.18
N SER A 385 9.28 -5.64 12.46
CA SER A 385 10.48 -4.91 12.88
C SER A 385 11.76 -5.67 12.54
N SER A 386 11.74 -6.99 12.66
CA SER A 386 12.89 -7.83 12.30
C SER A 386 13.09 -7.88 10.79
N TYR A 387 12.01 -7.88 10.02
CA TYR A 387 12.00 -7.84 8.56
C TYR A 387 12.63 -6.56 8.04
N ASN A 388 12.15 -5.39 8.49
CA ASN A 388 12.63 -4.09 8.01
C ASN A 388 13.95 -3.66 8.68
N GLY A 389 14.04 -3.76 10.01
CA GLY A 389 15.10 -3.16 10.82
C GLY A 389 16.20 -4.10 11.31
N ALA A 390 16.19 -5.37 10.87
CA ALA A 390 17.01 -6.49 11.32
C ALA A 390 16.65 -7.06 12.72
N PRO A 391 16.72 -8.40 12.91
CA PRO A 391 16.27 -9.06 14.15
C PRO A 391 16.94 -8.57 15.43
N ARG A 392 18.23 -8.21 15.36
CA ARG A 392 19.00 -7.77 16.55
C ARG A 392 18.37 -6.57 17.25
N HIS A 393 17.80 -5.63 16.50
CA HIS A 393 17.21 -4.41 17.04
C HIS A 393 15.88 -4.70 17.72
N ALA A 394 15.03 -5.52 17.09
CA ALA A 394 13.77 -5.95 17.67
C ALA A 394 13.98 -6.74 18.97
N LYS A 395 14.94 -7.68 18.98
CA LYS A 395 15.30 -8.48 20.17
C LYS A 395 15.80 -7.60 21.31
N ALA A 396 16.71 -6.66 21.03
CA ALA A 396 17.26 -5.78 22.05
C ALA A 396 16.17 -4.91 22.69
N SER A 397 15.29 -4.34 21.86
CA SER A 397 14.17 -3.51 22.33
C SER A 397 13.18 -4.31 23.17
N LEU A 398 12.81 -5.52 22.72
CA LEU A 398 11.90 -6.39 23.46
C LEU A 398 12.48 -6.84 24.82
N LYS A 399 13.76 -7.22 24.85
CA LYS A 399 14.45 -7.58 26.11
C LYS A 399 14.49 -6.41 27.09
N ALA A 400 14.80 -5.20 26.60
CA ALA A 400 14.79 -3.99 27.41
C ALA A 400 13.37 -3.69 27.94
N ALA A 401 12.34 -3.91 27.13
CA ALA A 401 10.95 -3.71 27.52
C ALA A 401 10.53 -4.63 28.66
N ILE A 402 10.87 -5.92 28.55
CA ILE A 402 10.58 -6.93 29.58
C ILE A 402 11.32 -6.58 30.87
N LEU A 403 12.62 -6.27 30.80
CA LEU A 403 13.43 -5.93 31.97
C LEU A 403 12.95 -4.66 32.67
N GLY A 404 12.54 -3.65 31.90
CA GLY A 404 12.10 -2.35 32.41
C GLY A 404 10.61 -2.24 32.71
N GLY A 405 9.81 -3.28 32.47
CA GLY A 405 8.35 -3.22 32.58
C GLY A 405 7.71 -2.18 31.64
N ILE A 406 8.32 -1.92 30.48
CA ILE A 406 7.86 -0.90 29.53
C ILE A 406 6.81 -1.51 28.60
N GLN A 407 5.62 -0.92 28.57
CA GLN A 407 4.50 -1.42 27.77
C GLN A 407 4.75 -1.30 26.26
N ASP A 408 5.17 -0.13 25.76
CA ASP A 408 5.53 0.04 24.34
C ASP A 408 6.99 -0.35 24.11
N TRP A 409 7.17 -1.61 23.74
CA TRP A 409 8.48 -2.21 23.51
C TRP A 409 9.30 -1.49 22.43
N VAL A 410 8.66 -0.75 21.52
CA VAL A 410 9.34 0.06 20.47
C VAL A 410 10.11 1.24 21.06
N GLN A 411 9.67 1.75 22.22
CA GLN A 411 10.28 2.88 22.93
C GLN A 411 11.23 2.45 24.04
N ALA A 412 11.28 1.15 24.35
CA ALA A 412 12.08 0.64 25.46
C ALA A 412 13.59 0.87 25.30
N LEU A 413 14.07 1.02 24.05
CA LEU A 413 15.47 1.30 23.77
C LEU A 413 15.60 2.26 22.58
N SER A 414 16.47 3.26 22.71
CA SER A 414 16.74 4.19 21.61
C SER A 414 17.57 3.52 20.50
N SER A 415 17.44 4.01 19.26
CA SER A 415 18.20 3.51 18.10
C SER A 415 19.72 3.55 18.32
N LYS A 416 20.21 4.58 19.03
CA LYS A 416 21.63 4.75 19.42
C LYS A 416 22.10 3.67 20.40
N LYS A 417 21.22 3.19 21.28
CA LYS A 417 21.52 2.11 22.23
C LYS A 417 21.22 0.71 21.67
N GLY A 418 20.95 0.61 20.37
CA GLY A 418 20.67 -0.66 19.71
C GLY A 418 19.20 -1.05 19.63
N GLY A 419 18.27 -0.18 20.04
CA GLY A 419 16.83 -0.37 19.86
C GLY A 419 16.35 -0.21 18.42
N ILE A 420 15.04 -0.07 18.23
CA ILE A 420 14.40 0.06 16.91
C ILE A 420 14.92 1.29 16.16
N LYS A 421 15.24 1.13 14.87
CA LYS A 421 15.68 2.20 13.97
C LYS A 421 14.54 3.14 13.61
N ASP A 422 14.86 4.40 13.29
CA ASP A 422 13.83 5.41 13.00
C ASP A 422 13.00 5.06 11.75
N GLU A 423 13.63 4.53 10.70
CA GLU A 423 12.93 3.98 9.53
C GLU A 423 11.94 2.87 9.92
N THR A 424 12.37 1.94 10.77
CA THR A 424 11.53 0.84 11.26
C THR A 424 10.39 1.34 12.16
N ARG A 425 10.58 2.43 12.90
CA ARG A 425 9.48 3.08 13.64
C ARG A 425 8.41 3.59 12.69
N GLY A 426 8.81 4.27 11.60
CA GLY A 426 7.88 4.67 10.54
C GLY A 426 7.19 3.48 9.87
N TYR A 427 7.92 2.38 9.65
CA TYR A 427 7.35 1.11 9.17
C TYR A 427 6.25 0.59 10.11
N LEU A 428 6.47 0.65 11.43
CA LEU A 428 5.48 0.23 12.43
C LEU A 428 4.29 1.18 12.55
N VAL A 429 4.44 2.48 12.28
CA VAL A 429 3.30 3.41 12.17
C VAL A 429 2.34 2.94 11.08
N LYS A 430 2.88 2.58 9.91
CA LYS A 430 2.08 2.02 8.80
C LYS A 430 1.39 0.72 9.20
N LEU A 431 2.13 -0.19 9.84
CA LEU A 431 1.59 -1.47 10.29
C LEU A 431 0.43 -1.31 11.28
N ARG A 432 0.63 -0.50 12.34
CA ARG A 432 -0.40 -0.26 13.36
C ARG A 432 -1.67 0.32 12.75
N TRP A 433 -1.55 1.24 11.79
CA TRP A 433 -2.70 1.78 11.06
C TRP A 433 -3.40 0.69 10.22
N LEU A 434 -2.65 -0.14 9.49
CA LEU A 434 -3.20 -1.26 8.71
C LEU A 434 -3.95 -2.24 9.61
N GLN A 435 -3.39 -2.63 10.76
CA GLN A 435 -4.05 -3.51 11.73
C GLN A 435 -5.37 -2.91 12.27
N GLN A 436 -5.39 -1.60 12.50
CA GLN A 436 -6.59 -0.91 13.01
C GLN A 436 -7.68 -0.74 11.94
N ASN A 437 -7.29 -0.63 10.67
CA ASN A 437 -8.18 -0.34 9.55
C ASN A 437 -8.47 -1.54 8.65
N ASP A 438 -7.90 -2.70 8.95
CA ASP A 438 -8.21 -3.94 8.24
C ASP A 438 -9.70 -4.26 8.34
N ARG A 439 -10.35 -4.41 7.18
CA ARG A 439 -11.82 -4.49 7.06
C ARG A 439 -12.40 -5.68 7.81
N CYS A 440 -11.61 -6.75 7.98
CA CYS A 440 -12.01 -7.94 8.74
C CYS A 440 -12.37 -7.60 10.20
N CYS A 441 -11.69 -6.61 10.79
CA CYS A 441 -11.90 -6.19 12.19
C CYS A 441 -12.97 -5.10 12.35
N LYS A 442 -13.32 -4.34 11.30
CA LYS A 442 -14.36 -3.30 11.41
C LYS A 442 -15.75 -3.91 11.63
N PHE A 443 -16.07 -5.00 10.94
CA PHE A 443 -17.36 -5.69 11.12
C PHE A 443 -17.49 -6.27 12.54
N ILE A 444 -16.41 -6.88 13.06
CA ILE A 444 -16.37 -7.43 14.42
C ILE A 444 -16.43 -6.32 15.48
N LYS A 445 -15.75 -5.18 15.29
CA LYS A 445 -15.84 -4.05 16.22
C LYS A 445 -17.22 -3.40 16.24
N ILE A 446 -17.88 -3.29 15.08
CA ILE A 446 -19.28 -2.82 15.00
C ILE A 446 -20.21 -3.81 15.69
N LEU A 447 -20.05 -5.11 15.45
CA LEU A 447 -20.80 -6.17 16.14
C LEU A 447 -20.60 -6.15 17.65
N ILE A 448 -19.35 -6.01 18.14
CA ILE A 448 -19.04 -5.91 19.58
C ILE A 448 -19.61 -4.62 20.18
N TYR A 449 -19.54 -3.50 19.48
CA TYR A 449 -20.10 -2.23 19.92
C TYR A 449 -21.64 -2.30 20.02
N LEU A 450 -22.30 -2.90 19.02
CA LEU A 450 -23.74 -3.16 19.05
C LEU A 450 -24.10 -4.14 20.19
N PHE A 451 -23.28 -5.15 20.44
CA PHE A 451 -23.46 -6.10 21.56
C PHE A 451 -23.39 -5.42 22.92
N LYS A 452 -22.47 -4.46 23.09
CA LYS A 452 -22.27 -3.74 24.35
C LYS A 452 -23.30 -2.65 24.60
N THR A 453 -23.83 -2.03 23.54
CA THR A 453 -24.74 -0.88 23.66
C THR A 453 -26.21 -1.26 23.54
N ASN A 454 -26.55 -2.41 22.95
CA ASN A 454 -27.94 -2.83 22.76
C ASN A 454 -28.10 -4.38 22.69
N PRO A 455 -28.03 -5.08 23.84
CA PRO A 455 -28.12 -6.54 23.88
C PRO A 455 -29.47 -7.12 23.39
N MET A 456 -30.54 -6.31 23.32
CA MET A 456 -31.87 -6.76 22.86
C MET A 456 -32.05 -6.76 21.32
N VAL A 457 -31.21 -6.06 20.54
CA VAL A 457 -31.43 -5.89 19.09
C VAL A 457 -31.16 -7.17 18.27
N LEU A 458 -30.42 -8.13 18.83
CA LEU A 458 -30.10 -9.40 18.17
C LEU A 458 -31.21 -10.45 18.27
N TRP A 459 -32.18 -10.30 19.18
CA TRP A 459 -33.33 -11.22 19.27
C TRP A 459 -34.42 -10.92 18.22
N SER A 460 -34.32 -9.78 17.53
CA SER A 460 -35.27 -9.34 16.49
C SER A 460 -34.69 -9.33 15.07
N MET A 461 -33.43 -9.74 14.87
CA MET A 461 -32.86 -9.86 13.52
C MET A 461 -33.25 -11.21 12.91
N PRO A 462 -33.90 -11.24 11.73
CA PRO A 462 -34.16 -12.49 11.04
C PRO A 462 -32.83 -13.17 10.70
N LEU A 463 -32.67 -14.43 11.12
CA LEU A 463 -31.55 -15.29 10.75
C LEU A 463 -31.40 -15.28 9.22
N LEU A 464 -30.33 -14.64 8.73
CA LEU A 464 -29.89 -14.81 7.34
C LEU A 464 -29.50 -16.29 7.17
N LYS A 465 -30.41 -17.08 6.59
CA LYS A 465 -30.10 -18.40 6.06
C LYS A 465 -29.06 -18.24 4.95
N ILE A 466 -27.80 -18.54 5.28
CA ILE A 466 -26.78 -18.82 4.26
C ILE A 466 -27.16 -20.17 3.64
N SER A 467 -27.83 -20.12 2.49
CA SER A 467 -28.07 -21.29 1.67
C SER A 467 -26.73 -21.77 1.09
N ARG A 468 -26.29 -22.97 1.46
CA ARG A 468 -25.26 -23.70 0.71
C ARG A 468 -25.91 -24.24 -0.55
N ASN A 469 -25.63 -23.63 -1.70
CA ASN A 469 -25.87 -24.30 -2.97
C ASN A 469 -24.74 -25.31 -3.19
N THR A 470 -25.05 -26.57 -2.93
CA THR A 470 -24.39 -27.71 -3.57
C THR A 470 -25.17 -28.06 -4.83
N GLN A 471 -24.56 -27.78 -5.99
CA GLN A 471 -24.64 -28.60 -7.19
C GLN A 471 -23.22 -28.76 -7.73
#